data_AF-A0A1Q3QBU9-F1
#
_entry.id   AF-A0A1Q3QBU9-F1
#
_cell.length_a   1.000
_cell.length_b   1.000
_cell.length_c   1.000
_cell.angle_alpha   90.00
_cell.angle_beta   90.00
_cell.angle_gamma   90.00
#
_symmetry.space_group_name_H-M   'P 1'
#
loop_
_entity.id
_entity.type
_entity.pdbx_description
1 polymer ?
#
loop_
_entity_poly.entity_id
_entity_poly.type
_entity_poly.pdbx_seq_one_letter_code
_entity_poly.pdbx_strand_id
1 'polypeptide(L)'
;MSIFQRVITKKHITSQSEKIKATYRLFSAYFQNSAIQENILSSKEEQFQEGFLRELFVKILGYTLNPDANGLSIVLSEENIRNKFPWTYKDVTEKCKKRYSDFK
;
A
#
# COMPACT_ATOMS: atom_id res chain seq x y z
N MET A 1 -28.58 2.82 -13.44
CA MET A 1 -29.23 2.60 -12.14
C MET A 1 -28.18 2.65 -11.05
N SER A 2 -28.30 3.52 -10.04
CA SER A 2 -27.34 3.52 -8.92
C SER A 2 -27.60 2.32 -8.02
N ILE A 3 -26.58 1.51 -7.75
CA ILE A 3 -26.67 0.29 -6.92
C ILE A 3 -27.10 0.60 -5.47
N PHE A 4 -26.87 1.83 -4.99
CA PHE A 4 -27.18 2.23 -3.63
C PHE A 4 -28.19 3.38 -3.56
N GLN A 5 -29.06 3.34 -2.54
CA GLN A 5 -30.02 4.40 -2.27
C GLN A 5 -29.31 5.62 -1.66
N ARG A 6 -29.60 6.82 -2.16
CA ARG A 6 -28.96 8.09 -1.74
C ARG A 6 -29.14 8.41 -0.25
N VAL A 7 -30.27 7.99 0.34
CA VAL A 7 -30.54 8.18 1.78
C VAL A 7 -29.62 7.30 2.63
N ILE A 8 -29.41 6.05 2.20
CA ILE A 8 -28.54 5.09 2.86
C ILE A 8 -27.09 5.59 2.79
N THR A 9 -26.62 6.03 1.61
CA THR A 9 -25.26 6.55 1.46
C THR A 9 -25.01 7.76 2.36
N LYS A 10 -25.95 8.72 2.40
CA LYS A 10 -25.84 9.90 3.27
C LYS A 10 -25.76 9.52 4.75
N LYS A 11 -26.60 8.57 5.20
CA LYS A 11 -26.58 8.06 6.59
C LYS A 11 -25.22 7.46 6.96
N HIS A 12 -24.63 6.64 6.08
CA HIS A 12 -23.32 6.05 6.32
C HIS A 12 -22.20 7.09 6.36
N ILE A 13 -22.21 8.06 5.44
CA ILE A 13 -21.22 9.15 5.43
C ILE A 13 -21.28 9.95 6.74
N THR A 14 -22.48 10.32 7.19
CA THR A 14 -22.66 11.07 8.44
C THR A 14 -22.30 10.23 9.68
N SER A 15 -22.58 8.94 9.67
CA SER A 15 -22.23 8.05 10.79
C SER A 15 -20.72 7.84 10.94
N GLN A 16 -19.95 7.99 9.87
CA GLN A 16 -18.50 7.73 9.87
C GLN A 16 -17.67 9.01 9.90
N SER A 17 -18.27 10.19 9.71
CA SER A 17 -17.54 11.46 9.56
C SER A 17 -16.62 11.77 10.73
N GLU A 18 -17.05 11.52 11.97
CA GLU A 18 -16.23 11.81 13.16
C GLU A 18 -15.04 10.85 13.29
N LYS A 19 -15.25 9.57 12.96
CA LYS A 19 -14.16 8.57 12.94
C LYS A 19 -13.12 8.95 11.88
N ILE A 20 -13.57 9.33 10.68
CA ILE A 20 -12.69 9.76 9.57
C ILE A 20 -11.90 11.02 9.95
N LYS A 21 -12.52 12.00 10.60
CA LYS A 21 -11.81 13.19 11.07
C LYS A 21 -10.74 12.85 12.11
N ALA A 22 -11.05 11.94 13.04
CA ALA A 22 -10.10 11.52 14.07
C ALA A 22 -8.90 10.78 13.46
N THR A 23 -9.14 9.81 12.56
CA THR A 23 -8.05 9.09 11.88
C THR A 23 -7.26 10.01 10.95
N TYR A 24 -7.90 10.97 10.30
CA TYR A 24 -7.21 11.97 9.47
C TYR A 24 -6.26 12.85 10.30
N ARG A 25 -6.60 13.20 11.55
CA ARG A 25 -5.68 13.93 12.43
C ARG A 25 -4.43 13.11 12.75
N LEU A 26 -4.57 11.82 13.03
CA LEU A 26 -3.45 10.91 13.26
C LEU A 26 -2.58 10.77 11.99
N PHE A 27 -3.24 10.65 10.83
CA PHE A 27 -2.55 10.63 9.54
C PHE A 27 -1.75 11.91 9.31
N SER A 28 -2.35 13.07 9.48
CA SER A 28 -1.68 14.36 9.27
C SER A 28 -0.52 14.55 10.26
N ALA A 29 -0.68 14.14 11.52
CA ALA A 29 0.39 14.24 12.51
C ALA A 29 1.65 13.44 12.13
N TYR A 30 1.47 12.29 11.48
CA TYR A 30 2.58 11.44 11.05
C TYR A 30 3.12 11.81 9.66
N PHE A 31 2.24 11.84 8.65
CA PHE A 31 2.65 12.00 7.24
C PHE A 31 2.91 13.44 6.81
N GLN A 32 2.41 14.45 7.52
CA GLN A 32 2.70 15.86 7.22
C GLN A 32 3.86 16.42 8.04
N ASN A 33 4.55 15.58 8.83
CA ASN A 33 5.72 16.00 9.58
C ASN A 33 6.97 16.05 8.67
N SER A 34 7.54 17.23 8.50
CA SER A 34 8.72 17.47 7.64
C SER A 34 9.92 16.59 8.00
N ALA A 35 10.17 16.35 9.29
CA ALA A 35 11.30 15.52 9.73
C ALA A 35 11.11 14.04 9.34
N ILE A 36 9.86 13.55 9.38
CA ILE A 36 9.54 12.18 8.95
C ILE A 36 9.69 12.08 7.43
N GLN A 37 9.23 13.08 6.68
CA GLN A 37 9.38 13.12 5.22
C GLN A 37 10.84 13.09 4.78
N GLU A 38 11.71 13.87 5.41
CA GLU A 38 13.15 13.86 5.13
C GLU A 38 13.77 12.48 5.41
N ASN A 39 13.41 11.86 6.55
CA ASN A 39 13.87 10.50 6.87
C ASN A 39 13.40 9.48 5.81
N ILE A 40 12.16 9.58 5.34
CA ILE A 40 11.60 8.71 4.30
C ILE A 40 12.38 8.86 2.98
N LEU A 41 12.69 10.09 2.59
CA LEU A 41 13.44 10.36 1.36
C LEU A 41 14.88 9.83 1.42
N SER A 42 15.47 9.82 2.62
CA SER A 42 16.83 9.28 2.83
C SER A 42 16.88 7.75 3.03
N SER A 43 15.73 7.10 3.27
CA SER A 43 15.65 5.68 3.61
C SER A 43 15.60 4.80 2.36
N LYS A 44 16.07 3.55 2.50
CA LYS A 44 15.89 2.52 1.47
C LYS A 44 14.42 2.10 1.39
N GLU A 45 13.95 1.81 0.17
CA GLU A 45 12.55 1.45 -0.09
C GLU A 45 12.08 0.28 0.80
N GLU A 46 12.87 -0.79 0.91
CA GLU A 46 12.54 -1.97 1.74
C GLU A 46 12.32 -1.62 3.22
N GLN A 47 13.17 -0.76 3.77
CA GLN A 47 13.08 -0.35 5.19
C GLN A 47 11.84 0.51 5.44
N PHE A 48 11.49 1.36 4.46
CA PHE A 48 10.32 2.23 4.60
C PHE A 48 9.01 1.51 4.27
N GLN A 49 9.00 0.55 3.34
CA GLN A 49 7.78 -0.19 2.97
C GLN A 49 7.15 -0.89 4.18
N GLU A 50 7.94 -1.58 5.01
CA GLU A 50 7.43 -2.21 6.24
C GLU A 50 6.94 -1.17 7.27
N GLY A 51 7.70 -0.08 7.44
CA GLY A 51 7.33 1.02 8.34
C GLY A 51 6.03 1.69 7.92
N PHE A 52 5.86 1.95 6.62
CA PHE A 52 4.64 2.51 6.05
C PHE A 52 3.41 1.65 6.34
N LEU A 53 3.53 0.33 6.16
CA LEU A 53 2.44 -0.60 6.43
C LEU A 53 2.05 -0.58 7.91
N ARG A 54 3.03 -0.56 8.83
CA ARG A 54 2.75 -0.48 10.27
C ARG A 54 2.09 0.84 10.66
N GLU A 55 2.61 1.97 10.18
CA GLU A 55 2.09 3.29 10.56
C GLU A 55 0.70 3.56 9.97
N LEU A 56 0.48 3.21 8.71
CA LEU A 56 -0.81 3.43 8.06
C LEU A 56 -1.85 2.40 8.50
N PHE A 57 -1.57 1.11 8.37
CA PHE A 57 -2.59 0.09 8.59
C PHE A 57 -2.83 -0.19 10.07
N VAL A 58 -1.78 -0.21 10.91
CA VAL A 58 -1.94 -0.49 12.33
C VAL A 58 -2.31 0.77 13.10
N LYS A 59 -1.46 1.79 13.06
CA LYS A 59 -1.64 2.97 13.93
C LYS A 59 -2.79 3.88 13.50
N ILE A 60 -3.00 4.10 12.20
CA ILE A 60 -4.04 5.02 11.71
C ILE A 60 -5.36 4.30 11.46
N LEU A 61 -5.33 3.13 10.81
CA LEU A 61 -6.54 2.41 10.44
C LEU A 61 -6.98 1.35 11.46
N GLY A 62 -6.12 0.98 12.42
CA GLY A 62 -6.45 0.04 13.49
C GLY A 62 -6.50 -1.43 13.07
N TYR A 63 -5.88 -1.79 11.95
CA TYR A 63 -5.77 -3.17 11.51
C TYR A 63 -4.63 -3.91 12.23
N THR A 64 -4.78 -5.22 12.41
CA THR A 64 -3.73 -6.09 12.93
C THR A 64 -2.83 -6.59 11.79
N LEU A 65 -1.51 -6.64 12.01
CA LEU A 65 -0.56 -7.36 11.14
C LEU A 65 -0.33 -8.77 11.72
N ASN A 66 0.06 -9.73 10.88
CA ASN A 66 0.52 -11.05 11.35
C ASN A 66 1.66 -10.90 12.38
N PRO A 67 1.71 -11.71 13.45
CA PRO A 67 1.09 -13.02 13.64
C PRO A 67 -0.21 -13.04 14.46
N ASP A 68 -0.84 -11.88 14.74
CA ASP A 68 -2.11 -11.87 15.48
C ASP A 68 -3.21 -12.61 14.70
N ALA A 69 -4.08 -13.33 15.42
CA ALA A 69 -5.01 -14.32 14.84
C ALA A 69 -5.98 -13.79 13.75
N ASN A 70 -6.16 -12.47 13.64
CA ASN A 70 -6.96 -11.78 12.61
C ASN A 70 -6.11 -10.81 11.75
N GLY A 71 -4.78 -10.99 11.71
CA GLY A 71 -3.84 -10.14 11.02
C GLY A 71 -4.00 -10.15 9.50
N LEU A 72 -3.97 -8.98 8.86
CA LEU A 72 -3.83 -8.88 7.41
C LEU A 72 -2.43 -9.41 7.03
N SER A 73 -2.38 -10.48 6.25
CA SER A 73 -1.15 -11.04 5.69
C SER A 73 -0.62 -10.16 4.56
N ILE A 74 -0.09 -8.98 4.88
CA ILE A 74 0.65 -8.16 3.92
C ILE A 74 2.13 -8.47 4.11
N VAL A 75 2.61 -9.54 3.46
CA VAL A 75 4.04 -9.85 3.38
C VAL A 75 4.53 -9.41 2.00
N LEU A 76 5.28 -8.31 1.95
CA LEU A 76 6.11 -7.96 0.80
C LEU A 76 7.52 -8.50 1.06
N SER A 77 7.68 -9.81 0.90
CA SER A 77 9.02 -10.41 0.78
C SER A 77 9.51 -10.23 -0.66
N GLU A 78 10.83 -10.13 -0.84
CA GLU A 78 11.44 -10.22 -2.18
C GLU A 78 10.96 -11.48 -2.91
N GLU A 79 10.76 -12.59 -2.20
CA GLU A 79 10.17 -13.82 -2.74
C GLU A 79 8.77 -13.61 -3.32
N ASN A 80 7.89 -12.83 -2.66
CA ASN A 80 6.55 -12.56 -3.19
C ASN A 80 6.58 -11.68 -4.45
N ILE A 81 7.49 -10.70 -4.50
CA ILE A 81 7.70 -9.88 -5.70
C ILE A 81 8.24 -10.75 -6.84
N ARG A 82 9.20 -11.62 -6.56
CA ARG A 82 9.83 -12.54 -7.52
C ARG A 82 8.87 -13.64 -7.99
N ASN A 83 7.95 -14.08 -7.14
CA ASN A 83 6.87 -15.00 -7.51
C ASN A 83 5.85 -14.32 -8.44
N LYS A 84 5.49 -13.07 -8.17
CA LYS A 84 4.50 -12.32 -8.98
C LYS A 84 5.09 -11.79 -10.29
N PHE A 85 6.36 -11.44 -10.29
CA PHE A 85 7.12 -10.93 -11.43
C PHE A 85 8.43 -11.73 -11.57
N PRO A 86 8.38 -12.91 -12.19
CA PRO A 86 9.53 -13.82 -12.26
C PRO A 86 10.60 -13.42 -13.28
N TRP A 87 10.33 -12.40 -14.11
CA TRP A 87 11.22 -12.02 -15.20
C TRP A 87 12.13 -10.87 -14.78
N THR A 88 13.44 -11.11 -14.86
CA THR A 88 14.45 -10.07 -14.65
C THR A 88 14.52 -9.18 -15.90
N TYR A 89 14.94 -7.91 -15.75
CA TYR A 89 15.08 -6.97 -16.88
C TYR A 89 15.93 -7.55 -18.04
N LYS A 90 17.01 -8.28 -17.71
CA LYS A 90 17.85 -8.99 -18.69
C LYS A 90 17.08 -10.06 -19.47
N ASP A 91 16.25 -10.86 -18.79
CA ASP A 91 15.48 -11.94 -19.42
C ASP A 91 14.40 -11.38 -20.35
N VAL A 92 13.74 -10.29 -19.95
CA VAL A 92 12.75 -9.60 -20.79
C VAL A 92 13.42 -9.02 -22.04
N THR A 93 14.57 -8.36 -21.88
CA THR A 93 15.28 -7.75 -23.02
C THR A 93 15.83 -8.79 -24.00
N GLU A 94 16.34 -9.93 -23.53
CA GLU A 94 16.75 -11.03 -24.41
C GLU A 94 15.57 -11.67 -25.15
N LYS A 95 14.45 -11.88 -24.47
CA LYS A 95 13.25 -12.47 -25.07
C LYS A 95 12.62 -11.53 -26.11
N CYS A 96 12.61 -10.23 -25.84
CA CYS A 96 12.22 -9.21 -26.81
C CYS A 96 13.17 -9.21 -28.01
N LYS A 97 14.50 -9.20 -27.80
CA LYS A 97 15.48 -9.24 -28.90
C LYS A 97 15.31 -10.48 -29.78
N LYS A 98 15.13 -11.67 -29.20
CA LYS A 98 14.87 -12.90 -29.95
C LYS A 98 13.60 -12.81 -30.80
N ARG A 99 12.51 -12.29 -30.23
CA ARG A 99 11.24 -12.10 -30.95
C ARG A 99 11.33 -11.11 -32.12
N TYR A 100 12.15 -10.07 -32.00
CA TYR A 100 12.37 -9.09 -33.09
C TYR A 100 13.44 -9.53 -34.10
N SER A 101 14.30 -10.50 -33.77
CA SER A 101 15.23 -11.12 -34.71
C SER A 101 14.54 -12.04 -35.73
N ASP A 102 13.40 -12.63 -35.38
CA ASP A 102 12.58 -13.47 -36.28
C ASP A 102 11.73 -12.66 -37.30
N PHE A 103 11.77 -11.32 -37.27
CA PHE A 103 10.97 -10.46 -38.16
C PHE A 103 11.72 -10.04 -39.44
N LYS A 104 12.87 -10.63 -39.74
CA LYS A 104 13.62 -10.44 -40.99
C LYS A 104 13.86 -11.78 -41.68
#